data_AF-A0A3S9M535-F1
#
_entry.id   AF-A0A3S9M535-F1
#
_cell.length_a   1.000
_cell.length_b   1.000
_cell.length_c   1.000
_cell.angle_alpha   90.00
_cell.angle_beta   90.00
_cell.angle_gamma   90.00
#
_symmetry.space_group_name_H-M   'P 1'
#
loop_
_entity.id
_entity.type
_entity.pdbx_description
1 polymer ?
#
loop_
_entity_poly.entity_id
_entity_poly.type
_entity_poly.pdbx_seq_one_letter_code
_entity_poly.pdbx_strand_id
1 'polypeptide(L)'
;MPEHEQDDQEREFDLKWADNAEHKEPSARARMLAARWKENPPGPVPFRADPEHVARWHRRSGWISTVIVLGCVAAVIVLLGYINFRGSY
;
A
#
# COMPACT_ATOMS: atom_id res chain seq x y z
N MET A 1 14.74 4.37 19.30
CA MET A 1 13.48 4.21 18.56
C MET A 1 12.57 3.31 19.39
N PRO A 2 11.86 3.85 20.40
CA PRO A 2 11.03 3.08 21.33
C PRO A 2 9.60 2.79 20.83
N GLU A 3 9.17 3.42 19.73
CA GLU A 3 7.80 3.32 19.18
C GLU A 3 7.42 1.88 18.78
N HIS A 4 8.35 1.09 18.25
CA HIS A 4 8.09 -0.29 17.83
C HIS A 4 7.79 -1.24 19.00
N GLU A 5 8.45 -1.05 20.14
CA GLU A 5 8.25 -1.92 21.31
C GLU A 5 6.90 -1.67 21.98
N GLN A 6 6.34 -0.45 21.87
CA GLN A 6 5.01 -0.13 22.37
C GLN A 6 3.90 -0.67 21.46
N ASP A 7 4.05 -0.54 20.13
CA ASP A 7 3.11 -1.09 19.15
C ASP A 7 3.00 -2.62 19.25
N ASP A 8 4.13 -3.30 19.46
CA ASP A 8 4.15 -4.75 19.66
C ASP A 8 3.44 -5.17 20.96
N GLN A 9 3.61 -4.40 22.05
CA GLN A 9 2.94 -4.66 23.33
C GLN A 9 1.43 -4.41 23.28
N GLU A 10 1.00 -3.34 22.61
CA GLU A 10 -0.42 -3.00 22.44
C GLU A 10 -1.14 -4.05 21.60
N ARG A 11 -0.49 -4.51 20.51
CA ARG A 11 -0.99 -5.62 19.69
C ARG A 11 -1.08 -6.94 20.45
N GLU A 12 -0.09 -7.25 21.28
CA GLU A 12 -0.15 -8.45 22.13
C GLU A 12 -1.28 -8.39 23.17
N PHE A 13 -1.56 -7.22 23.72
CA PHE A 13 -2.67 -7.02 24.64
C PHE A 13 -4.02 -7.24 23.95
N ASP A 14 -4.24 -6.64 22.79
CA ASP A 14 -5.48 -6.80 22.00
C ASP A 14 -5.76 -8.26 21.67
N LEU A 15 -4.72 -9.01 21.31
CA LEU A 15 -4.82 -10.44 21.02
C LEU A 15 -5.18 -11.26 22.26
N LYS A 16 -4.49 -11.03 23.40
CA LYS A 16 -4.77 -11.74 24.65
C LYS A 16 -6.15 -11.40 25.20
N TRP A 17 -6.56 -10.14 25.11
CA TRP A 17 -7.87 -9.68 25.55
C TRP A 17 -9.00 -10.32 24.72
N ALA A 18 -8.86 -10.33 23.39
CA ALA A 18 -9.82 -10.98 22.50
C ALA A 18 -9.85 -12.51 22.69
N ASP A 19 -8.71 -13.14 23.00
CA ASP A 19 -8.63 -14.59 23.16
C ASP A 19 -9.28 -15.07 24.47
N ASN A 20 -9.16 -14.29 25.54
CA ASN A 20 -9.72 -14.59 26.86
C ASN A 20 -11.19 -14.18 27.03
N ALA A 21 -11.82 -13.57 26.02
CA ALA A 21 -13.23 -13.23 26.07
C ALA A 21 -14.08 -14.51 26.21
N GLU A 22 -14.91 -14.56 27.26
CA GLU A 22 -15.79 -15.70 27.56
C GLU A 22 -16.76 -15.98 26.40
N HIS A 23 -17.15 -14.94 25.65
CA HIS A 23 -18.09 -15.04 24.55
C HIS A 23 -17.45 -14.51 23.28
N LYS A 24 -17.13 -15.42 22.36
CA LYS A 24 -16.63 -15.09 21.03
C LYS A 24 -17.81 -14.99 20.06
N GLU A 25 -18.61 -13.94 20.22
CA GLU A 25 -19.68 -13.68 19.25
C GLU A 25 -19.08 -13.27 17.90
N PRO A 26 -19.56 -13.81 16.77
CA PRO A 26 -19.14 -13.37 15.46
C PRO A 26 -19.46 -11.88 15.29
N SER A 27 -18.48 -11.12 14.81
CA SER A 27 -18.63 -9.69 14.56
C SER A 27 -19.87 -9.41 13.71
N ALA A 28 -20.50 -8.25 13.90
CA ALA A 28 -21.70 -7.89 13.13
C ALA A 28 -21.47 -8.05 11.61
N ARG A 29 -20.26 -7.72 11.14
CA ARG A 29 -19.83 -7.93 9.76
C ARG A 29 -19.75 -9.41 9.37
N ALA A 30 -19.21 -10.28 10.23
CA ALA A 30 -19.16 -11.72 9.98
C ALA A 30 -20.57 -12.30 9.85
N ARG A 31 -21.52 -11.85 10.69
CA ARG A 31 -22.94 -12.25 10.59
C ARG A 31 -23.60 -11.77 9.30
N MET A 32 -23.36 -10.52 8.88
CA MET A 32 -23.86 -10.00 7.60
C MET A 32 -23.28 -10.74 6.39
N LEU A 33 -21.98 -11.07 6.42
CA LEU A 33 -21.35 -11.85 5.36
C LEU A 33 -21.89 -13.28 5.32
N ALA A 34 -22.07 -13.94 6.46
CA ALA A 34 -22.68 -15.26 6.52
C ALA A 34 -24.10 -15.26 5.92
N ALA A 35 -24.91 -14.23 6.21
CA ALA A 35 -26.22 -14.06 5.59
C ALA A 35 -26.13 -13.86 4.07
N ARG A 36 -25.22 -13.01 3.59
CA ARG A 36 -24.99 -12.77 2.15
C ARG A 36 -24.48 -14.02 1.42
N TRP A 37 -23.56 -14.76 2.04
CA TRP A 37 -22.93 -15.95 1.45
C TRP A 37 -23.85 -17.16 1.41
N LYS A 38 -24.88 -17.19 2.26
CA LYS A 38 -25.94 -18.21 2.18
C LYS A 38 -26.68 -18.15 0.83
N GLU A 39 -26.88 -16.96 0.29
CA GLU A 39 -27.59 -16.75 -0.98
C GLU A 39 -26.64 -16.61 -2.17
N ASN A 40 -25.46 -16.03 -1.97
CA ASN A 40 -24.47 -15.81 -3.03
C ASN A 40 -23.05 -16.04 -2.49
N PRO A 41 -22.54 -17.28 -2.56
CA PRO A 41 -21.22 -17.60 -2.04
C PRO A 41 -20.13 -16.88 -2.85
N PRO A 42 -19.02 -16.48 -2.21
CA PRO A 42 -17.90 -15.89 -2.93
C PRO A 42 -17.31 -16.92 -3.90
N GLY A 43 -16.85 -16.46 -5.06
CA GLY A 43 -16.10 -17.31 -5.98
C GLY A 43 -14.82 -17.87 -5.34
N PRO A 44 -14.21 -18.91 -5.94
CA PRO A 44 -13.00 -19.51 -5.41
C PRO A 44 -11.88 -18.47 -5.31
N VAL A 45 -11.48 -18.18 -4.07
CA VAL A 45 -10.34 -17.30 -3.75
C VAL A 45 -9.15 -18.15 -3.33
N PRO A 46 -7.92 -17.80 -3.73
CA PRO A 46 -6.73 -18.48 -3.23
C PRO A 46 -6.59 -18.29 -1.71
N PHE A 47 -5.99 -19.27 -1.01
CA PHE A 47 -5.78 -19.23 0.45
C PHE A 47 -5.02 -17.98 0.92
N ARG A 48 -4.18 -17.44 0.03
CA ARG A 48 -3.72 -16.06 0.09
C ARG A 48 -4.33 -15.33 -1.09
N ALA A 49 -5.36 -14.53 -0.83
CA ALA A 49 -5.76 -13.51 -1.79
C ALA A 49 -4.52 -12.70 -2.13
N ASP A 50 -4.07 -12.76 -3.39
CA ASP A 50 -3.04 -11.86 -3.90
C ASP A 50 -3.55 -10.45 -3.57
N PRO A 51 -2.78 -9.56 -2.93
CA PRO A 51 -3.24 -8.23 -2.56
C PRO A 51 -3.72 -7.51 -3.81
N GLU A 52 -5.01 -7.63 -4.05
CA GLU A 52 -5.64 -7.15 -5.25
C GLU A 52 -5.49 -5.63 -5.17
N HIS A 53 -4.78 -5.10 -6.17
CA HIS A 53 -4.71 -3.68 -6.55
C HIS A 53 -3.53 -2.86 -5.98
N VAL A 54 -2.97 -3.16 -4.80
CA VAL A 54 -1.85 -2.34 -4.26
C VAL A 54 -0.48 -2.69 -4.86
N ALA A 55 -0.19 -3.96 -5.13
CA ALA A 55 1.14 -4.38 -5.60
C ALA A 55 1.44 -3.93 -7.04
N ARG A 56 0.41 -3.82 -7.89
CA ARG A 56 0.56 -3.46 -9.31
C ARG A 56 0.76 -1.96 -9.52
N TRP A 57 0.10 -1.11 -8.73
CA TRP A 57 0.24 0.34 -8.81
C TRP A 57 1.62 0.80 -8.31
N HIS A 58 2.10 0.21 -7.22
CA HIS A 58 3.41 0.55 -6.64
C HIS A 58 4.58 0.26 -7.61
N ARG A 59 4.51 -0.82 -8.40
CA ARG A 59 5.54 -1.13 -9.40
C ARG A 59 5.58 -0.16 -10.58
N ARG A 60 4.44 0.37 -11.02
CA ARG A 60 4.40 1.38 -12.11
C ARG A 60 4.77 2.79 -11.63
N SER A 61 4.53 3.10 -10.35
CA SER A 61 4.81 4.42 -9.79
C SER A 61 6.26 4.66 -9.38
N GLY A 62 7.06 3.60 -9.15
CA GLY A 62 8.42 3.76 -8.64
C GLY A 62 9.40 4.49 -9.57
N TRP A 63 9.14 4.50 -10.89
CA TRP A 63 10.07 5.07 -11.87
C TRP A 63 9.69 6.47 -12.33
N ILE A 64 8.48 6.92 -12.01
CA ILE A 64 7.97 8.22 -12.46
C ILE A 64 8.83 9.36 -11.91
N SER A 65 9.19 9.30 -10.62
CA SER A 65 10.08 10.28 -10.00
C SER A 65 11.44 10.34 -10.70
N THR A 66 12.05 9.19 -10.99
CA THR A 66 13.33 9.09 -11.70
C THR A 66 13.26 9.69 -13.10
N VAL A 67 12.20 9.41 -13.87
CA VAL A 67 12.01 9.96 -15.22
C VAL A 67 11.85 11.47 -15.18
N ILE A 68 11.10 12.01 -14.21
CA ILE A 68 10.92 13.47 -14.05
C ILE A 68 12.25 14.15 -13.72
N VAL A 69 13.03 13.58 -12.79
CA VAL A 69 14.34 14.14 -12.41
C VAL A 69 15.29 14.13 -13.60
N LEU A 70 15.41 13.01 -14.32
CA LEU A 70 16.28 12.92 -15.49
C LEU A 70 15.84 13.87 -16.61
N GLY A 71 14.54 14.01 -16.84
CA GLY A 71 14.01 14.98 -17.80
C GLY A 71 14.35 16.43 -17.42
N CYS A 72 14.23 16.78 -16.14
CA CYS A 72 14.57 18.12 -15.65
C CYS A 72 16.07 18.42 -15.79
N VAL A 73 16.93 17.47 -15.42
CA VAL A 73 18.40 17.60 -15.58
C VAL A 73 18.77 17.76 -17.05
N ALA A 74 18.21 16.94 -17.95
CA ALA A 74 18.46 17.04 -19.39
C ALA A 74 18.02 18.40 -19.95
N ALA A 75 16.85 18.90 -19.54
CA ALA A 75 16.35 20.21 -19.96
C ALA A 75 17.28 21.36 -19.53
N VAL A 76 17.81 21.32 -18.29
CA VAL A 76 18.77 22.33 -17.80
C VAL A 76 20.08 22.29 -18.61
N ILE A 77 20.61 21.09 -18.88
CA ILE A 77 21.83 20.93 -19.68
C ILE A 77 21.62 21.51 -21.10
N VAL A 78 20.50 21.16 -21.75
CA VAL A 78 20.17 21.66 -23.08
C VAL A 78 19.99 23.18 -23.08
N LEU A 79 19.31 23.74 -22.07
CA LEU A 79 19.08 25.18 -21.96
C LEU A 79 20.41 25.95 -21.78
N LEU A 80 21.27 25.49 -20.87
CA LEU A 80 22.59 26.10 -20.64
C LEU A 80 23.48 25.97 -21.88
N GLY A 81 23.47 24.81 -22.54
CA GLY A 81 24.19 24.61 -23.79
C GLY A 81 23.69 25.55 -24.89
N TYR A 82 22.38 25.72 -25.01
CA TYR A 82 21.75 26.61 -25.99
C TYR A 82 22.10 28.08 -25.78
N ILE A 83 22.09 28.55 -24.52
CA ILE A 83 22.49 29.93 -24.18
C ILE A 83 23.97 30.16 -24.50
N ASN A 84 24.86 29.23 -24.14
CA ASN A 84 26.28 29.34 -24.46
C ASN A 84 26.52 29.34 -25.98
N PHE A 85 25.81 28.49 -26.72
CA PHE A 85 25.89 28.47 -28.18
C PHE A 85 25.44 29.78 -28.81
N ARG A 86 24.34 30.37 -28.32
CA ARG A 86 23.78 31.62 -28.85
C ARG A 86 24.60 32.87 -28.45
N GLY A 87 25.37 32.81 -27.36
CA GLY A 87 26.28 33.89 -26.94
C GLY A 87 27.64 33.88 -27.64
N SER A 88 27.95 32.81 -28.39
CA SER A 88 29.23 32.62 -29.08
C SER A 88 29.15 32.85 -30.60
N TYR A 89 27.96 33.15 -31.13
CA TYR A 89 27.72 33.69 -32.48
C TYR A 89 27.50 35.20 -32.40
#